data_AF-A0A9D0N2X3-F1
#
_entry.id   AF-A0A9D0N2X3-F1
#
_cell.length_a   1.000
_cell.length_b   1.000
_cell.length_c   1.000
_cell.angle_alpha   90.00
_cell.angle_beta   90.00
_cell.angle_gamma   90.00
#
_symmetry.space_group_name_H-M   'P 1'
#
loop_
_entity.id
_entity.type
_entity.pdbx_description
1 polymer ?
#
loop_
_entity_poly.entity_id
_entity_poly.type
_entity_poly.pdbx_seq_one_letter_code
_entity_poly.pdbx_strand_id
1 'polypeptide(L)'
;MAWKFDNPLHTLCTDDQNEAAKAVWEGESLGGITEDNNRLPPPIIGILVLTIVTAFLITFPLWGQRPTAAIYEEYIALMDSPAIQGKSDAEAMEYIVNQVKASGSKWAPLQERHPLEMDDLRLIKDAIIELQRNGSDLREFTVLGDRLVLANFEGNLKADGTKERIQPWWDKGYTIDIFFIVIFCLGVMIVVKRLPDYGWEPSHHGH
;
A
#
# COMPACT_ATOMS: atom_id res chain seq x y z
N MET A 1 31.32 -7.29 -7.04
CA MET A 1 30.41 -6.60 -7.99
C MET A 1 30.74 -5.12 -7.94
N ALA A 2 31.28 -4.56 -9.03
CA ALA A 2 31.69 -3.16 -9.06
C ALA A 2 30.58 -2.26 -9.60
N TRP A 3 30.62 -0.98 -9.26
CA TRP A 3 29.68 0.04 -9.72
C TRP A 3 30.44 1.15 -10.43
N LYS A 4 29.93 1.54 -11.60
CA LYS A 4 30.48 2.62 -12.41
C LYS A 4 29.49 3.79 -12.40
N PHE A 5 29.96 4.98 -12.00
CA PHE A 5 29.12 6.18 -11.80
C PHE A 5 29.57 7.40 -12.62
N ASP A 6 30.53 7.22 -13.53
CA ASP A 6 31.01 8.26 -14.45
C ASP A 6 29.96 8.63 -15.51
N ASN A 7 29.16 7.65 -15.98
CA ASN A 7 28.03 7.86 -16.87
C ASN A 7 26.84 6.92 -16.53
N PRO A 8 26.15 7.15 -15.39
CA PRO A 8 25.18 6.22 -14.82
C PRO A 8 23.90 6.05 -15.67
N LEU A 9 23.62 6.99 -16.58
CA LEU A 9 22.52 6.89 -17.53
C LEU A 9 22.87 6.05 -18.76
N HIS A 10 24.15 5.76 -19.00
CA HIS A 10 24.61 4.89 -20.06
C HIS A 10 24.86 3.47 -19.53
N THR A 11 25.72 3.33 -18.52
CA THR A 11 26.01 2.03 -17.90
C THR A 11 26.35 2.19 -16.42
N LEU A 12 25.99 1.18 -15.63
CA LEU A 12 26.36 1.05 -14.21
C LEU A 12 27.33 -0.12 -13.96
N CYS A 13 27.70 -0.86 -15.01
CA CYS A 13 28.66 -1.96 -14.96
C CYS A 13 30.06 -1.49 -15.34
N THR A 14 31.07 -2.15 -14.79
CA THR A 14 32.44 -2.00 -15.27
C THR A 14 32.61 -2.70 -16.63
N ASP A 15 33.63 -2.30 -17.38
CA ASP A 15 33.80 -2.74 -18.77
C ASP A 15 34.00 -4.27 -18.86
N ASP A 16 34.73 -4.86 -17.90
CA ASP A 16 34.91 -6.31 -17.76
C ASP A 16 33.58 -7.06 -17.53
N GLN A 17 32.69 -6.51 -16.70
CA GLN A 17 31.37 -7.09 -16.46
C GLN A 17 30.46 -6.99 -17.68
N ASN A 18 30.58 -5.90 -18.44
CA ASN A 18 29.83 -5.71 -19.67
C ASN A 18 30.31 -6.70 -20.75
N GLU A 19 31.61 -6.86 -20.94
CA GLU A 19 32.17 -7.86 -21.88
C GLU A 19 31.78 -9.29 -21.49
N ALA A 20 31.78 -9.62 -20.21
CA ALA A 20 31.27 -10.91 -19.74
C ALA A 20 29.79 -11.11 -20.07
N ALA A 21 28.95 -10.08 -19.91
CA ALA A 21 27.53 -10.15 -20.25
C ALA A 21 27.31 -10.30 -21.76
N LYS A 22 28.07 -9.57 -22.59
CA LYS A 22 28.05 -9.73 -24.06
C LYS A 22 28.43 -11.15 -24.49
N ALA A 23 29.47 -11.73 -23.88
CA ALA A 23 29.90 -13.09 -24.17
C ALA A 23 28.83 -14.14 -23.82
N VAL A 24 28.05 -13.91 -22.74
CA VAL A 24 26.90 -14.75 -22.41
C VAL A 24 25.81 -14.61 -23.47
N TRP A 25 25.42 -13.38 -23.81
CA TRP A 25 24.36 -13.14 -24.81
C TRP A 25 24.71 -13.64 -26.21
N GLU A 26 25.97 -13.56 -26.62
CA GLU A 26 26.44 -14.14 -27.89
C GLU A 26 26.44 -15.67 -27.91
N GLY A 27 26.55 -16.30 -26.74
CA GLY A 27 26.53 -17.75 -26.60
C GLY A 27 25.13 -18.33 -26.34
N GLU A 28 24.13 -17.49 -26.07
CA GLU A 28 22.78 -17.93 -25.73
C GLU A 28 21.99 -18.32 -26.99
N SER A 29 21.84 -19.64 -27.18
CA SER A 29 20.89 -20.22 -28.13
C SER A 29 19.80 -20.97 -27.37
N LEU A 30 18.59 -20.42 -27.34
CA LEU A 30 17.42 -21.03 -26.70
C LEU A 30 16.80 -22.08 -27.62
N GLY A 31 17.56 -23.14 -27.92
CA GLY A 31 17.10 -24.22 -28.81
C GLY A 31 17.02 -23.81 -30.29
N GLY A 32 17.94 -22.95 -30.74
CA GLY A 32 17.96 -22.40 -32.11
C GLY A 32 17.25 -21.06 -32.26
N ILE A 33 16.69 -20.50 -31.18
CA ILE A 33 16.16 -19.13 -31.12
C ILE A 33 17.22 -18.24 -30.47
N THR A 34 17.48 -17.10 -31.09
CA THR A 34 18.40 -16.07 -30.62
C THR A 34 17.60 -14.81 -30.23
N GLU A 35 18.12 -14.04 -29.28
CA GLU A 35 17.49 -12.80 -28.84
C GLU A 35 18.30 -11.57 -29.29
N ASP A 36 17.60 -10.54 -29.77
CA ASP A 36 18.19 -9.27 -30.16
C ASP A 36 18.20 -8.29 -28.98
N ASN A 37 19.19 -7.40 -28.93
CA ASN A 37 19.28 -6.34 -27.90
C ASN A 37 18.55 -5.06 -28.34
N ASN A 38 17.32 -5.21 -28.79
CA ASN A 38 16.53 -4.08 -29.27
C ASN A 38 15.89 -3.29 -28.12
N ARG A 39 15.86 -1.96 -28.27
CA ARG A 39 15.14 -1.11 -27.31
C ARG A 39 13.65 -1.45 -27.35
N LEU A 40 13.03 -1.41 -26.18
CA LEU A 40 11.57 -1.43 -26.10
C LEU A 40 10.98 -0.24 -26.87
N PRO A 41 9.98 -0.48 -27.74
CA PRO A 41 9.28 0.58 -28.44
C PRO A 41 8.69 1.61 -27.45
N PRO A 42 8.88 2.93 -27.68
CA PRO A 42 8.37 3.97 -26.77
C PRO A 42 6.87 3.87 -26.42
N PRO A 43 5.96 3.46 -27.34
CA PRO A 43 4.56 3.26 -26.99
C PRO A 43 4.34 2.17 -25.93
N ILE A 44 5.12 1.08 -25.97
CA ILE A 44 5.04 -0.01 -24.98
C ILE A 44 5.51 0.48 -23.61
N ILE A 45 6.59 1.27 -23.58
CA ILE A 45 7.05 1.92 -22.34
C ILE A 45 5.96 2.84 -21.78
N GLY A 46 5.32 3.63 -22.63
CA GLY A 46 4.20 4.49 -22.23
C GLY A 46 3.03 3.72 -21.63
N ILE A 47 2.66 2.58 -22.24
CA ILE A 47 1.63 1.68 -21.71
C ILE A 47 2.04 1.12 -20.36
N LEU A 48 3.28 0.64 -20.21
CA LEU A 48 3.79 0.10 -18.94
C LEU A 48 3.72 1.14 -17.81
N VAL A 49 4.17 2.37 -18.07
CA VAL A 49 4.07 3.47 -17.10
C VAL A 49 2.61 3.76 -16.75
N LEU A 50 1.72 3.83 -17.75
CA LEU A 50 0.29 4.04 -17.54
C LEU A 50 -0.33 2.91 -16.70
N THR A 51 0.05 1.65 -16.95
CA THR A 51 -0.41 0.50 -16.17
C THR A 51 0.07 0.59 -14.73
N ILE A 52 1.34 0.94 -14.49
CA ILE A 52 1.87 1.13 -13.13
C ILE A 52 1.09 2.24 -12.42
N VAL A 53 0.91 3.40 -13.06
CA VAL A 53 0.13 4.51 -12.49
C VAL A 53 -1.33 4.12 -12.27
N THR A 54 -1.95 3.35 -13.16
CA THR A 54 -3.35 2.94 -13.02
C THR A 54 -3.53 1.91 -11.92
N ALA A 55 -2.64 0.92 -11.84
CA ALA A 55 -2.62 -0.08 -10.78
C ALA A 55 -2.39 0.57 -9.43
N PHE A 56 -1.48 1.56 -9.37
CA PHE A 56 -1.35 2.51 -8.28
C PHE A 56 -2.78 3.06 -8.04
N LEU A 57 -3.37 3.84 -8.97
CA LEU A 57 -4.65 4.56 -8.79
C LEU A 57 -5.81 3.75 -8.19
N ILE A 58 -5.86 2.45 -8.49
CA ILE A 58 -6.93 1.54 -8.05
C ILE A 58 -6.64 0.93 -6.67
N THR A 59 -5.38 0.70 -6.30
CA THR A 59 -5.01 -0.11 -5.13
C THR A 59 -4.81 0.67 -3.83
N PHE A 60 -4.56 1.99 -3.85
CA PHE A 60 -4.28 2.76 -2.61
C PHE A 60 -5.34 2.72 -1.54
N PRO A 61 -6.64 2.84 -1.88
CA PRO A 61 -7.66 2.96 -0.84
C PRO A 61 -7.76 1.69 0.01
N LEU A 62 -7.12 0.60 -0.42
CA LEU A 62 -7.20 -0.72 0.18
C LEU A 62 -6.22 -0.91 1.34
N TRP A 63 -5.06 -0.25 1.34
CA TRP A 63 -3.96 -0.63 2.24
C TRP A 63 -3.51 0.44 3.24
N GLY A 64 -3.70 1.72 2.96
CA GLY A 64 -3.18 2.77 3.85
C GLY A 64 -4.21 3.41 4.76
N GLN A 65 -5.51 3.14 4.60
CA GLN A 65 -6.52 3.67 5.51
C GLN A 65 -6.52 2.86 6.82
N ARG A 66 -6.25 3.52 7.94
CA ARG A 66 -6.20 2.86 9.26
C ARG A 66 -7.59 2.85 9.91
N PRO A 67 -8.02 1.76 10.57
CA PRO A 67 -9.28 1.73 11.28
C PRO A 67 -9.23 2.70 12.47
N THR A 68 -10.16 3.65 12.53
CA THR A 68 -10.27 4.58 13.66
C THR A 68 -11.37 4.15 14.62
N ALA A 69 -11.28 4.57 15.88
CA ALA A 69 -12.29 4.28 16.89
C ALA A 69 -13.69 4.77 16.48
N ALA A 70 -13.75 5.87 15.72
CA ALA A 70 -15.00 6.44 15.22
C ALA A 70 -15.82 5.47 14.35
N ILE A 71 -15.16 4.52 13.66
CA ILE A 71 -15.82 3.53 12.78
C ILE A 71 -16.71 2.58 13.59
N TYR A 72 -16.30 2.28 14.83
CA TYR A 72 -16.90 1.24 15.67
C TYR A 72 -17.82 1.79 16.78
N GLU A 73 -17.98 3.11 16.86
CA GLU A 73 -18.88 3.77 17.82
C GLU A 73 -20.31 3.23 17.76
N GLU A 74 -20.85 3.10 16.54
CA GLU A 74 -22.21 2.58 16.32
C GLU A 74 -22.33 1.10 16.68
N TYR A 75 -21.23 0.34 16.56
CA TYR A 75 -21.20 -1.08 16.90
C TYR A 75 -21.26 -1.23 18.42
N ILE A 76 -20.45 -0.43 19.12
CA ILE A 76 -20.41 -0.39 20.59
C ILE A 76 -21.75 0.05 21.18
N ALA A 77 -22.42 1.02 20.57
CA ALA A 77 -23.74 1.46 21.02
C ALA A 77 -24.79 0.32 21.00
N LEU A 78 -24.63 -0.65 20.10
CA LEU A 78 -25.53 -1.80 19.97
C LEU A 78 -25.08 -3.02 20.77
N MET A 79 -23.85 -3.05 21.29
CA MET A 79 -23.32 -4.17 22.09
C MET A 79 -24.11 -4.42 23.38
N ASP A 80 -24.74 -3.40 23.94
CA ASP A 80 -25.56 -3.54 25.15
C ASP A 80 -27.07 -3.65 24.84
N SER A 81 -27.43 -3.78 23.56
CA SER A 81 -28.83 -3.87 23.16
C SER A 81 -29.46 -5.19 23.65
N PRO A 82 -30.72 -5.17 24.14
CA PRO A 82 -31.43 -6.38 24.53
C PRO A 82 -31.54 -7.40 23.39
N ALA A 83 -31.49 -6.93 22.14
CA ALA A 83 -31.63 -7.74 20.94
C ALA A 83 -30.46 -8.73 20.74
N ILE A 84 -29.29 -8.49 21.32
CA ILE A 84 -28.14 -9.39 21.21
C ILE A 84 -27.87 -10.20 22.48
N GLN A 85 -28.58 -9.93 23.57
CA GLN A 85 -28.42 -10.65 24.82
C GLN A 85 -28.80 -12.13 24.65
N GLY A 86 -27.89 -13.03 25.02
CA GLY A 86 -28.09 -14.48 24.93
C GLY A 86 -27.90 -15.08 23.53
N LYS A 87 -27.49 -14.29 22.54
CA LYS A 87 -27.06 -14.80 21.22
C LYS A 87 -25.62 -15.30 21.26
N SER A 88 -25.25 -16.14 20.30
CA SER A 88 -23.83 -16.45 20.06
C SER A 88 -23.11 -15.22 19.50
N ASP A 89 -21.78 -15.19 19.63
CA ASP A 89 -20.96 -14.05 19.21
C ASP A 89 -21.08 -13.77 17.70
N ALA A 90 -21.17 -14.82 16.89
CA ALA A 90 -21.38 -14.69 15.44
C ALA A 90 -22.75 -14.06 15.13
N GLU A 91 -23.82 -14.53 15.76
CA GLU A 91 -25.17 -14.00 15.55
C GLU A 91 -25.31 -12.57 16.10
N ALA A 92 -24.66 -12.27 17.22
CA ALA A 92 -24.62 -10.93 17.80
C ALA A 92 -23.92 -9.95 16.86
N MET A 93 -22.75 -10.32 16.32
CA MET A 93 -22.01 -9.50 15.39
C MET A 93 -22.77 -9.29 14.07
N GLU A 94 -23.36 -10.36 13.53
CA GLU A 94 -24.20 -10.27 12.33
C GLU A 94 -25.37 -9.30 12.53
N TYR A 95 -26.05 -9.37 13.67
CA TYR A 95 -27.12 -8.44 14.01
C TYR A 95 -26.63 -6.99 14.07
N ILE A 96 -25.50 -6.73 14.75
CA ILE A 96 -24.91 -5.38 14.86
C ILE A 96 -24.57 -4.84 13.47
N VAL A 97 -23.83 -5.59 12.65
CA VAL A 97 -23.45 -5.16 11.30
C VAL A 97 -24.67 -4.84 10.45
N ASN A 98 -25.68 -5.73 10.44
CA ASN A 98 -26.88 -5.56 9.65
C ASN A 98 -27.70 -4.35 10.11
N GLN A 99 -27.85 -4.15 11.42
CA GLN A 99 -28.59 -3.03 11.97
C GLN A 99 -27.93 -1.68 11.64
N VAL A 100 -26.60 -1.61 11.74
CA VAL A 100 -25.84 -0.38 11.43
C VAL A 100 -25.86 -0.09 9.94
N LYS A 101 -25.74 -1.13 9.10
CA LYS A 101 -25.88 -1.01 7.64
C LYS A 101 -27.29 -0.52 7.27
N ALA A 102 -28.33 -1.08 7.88
CA ALA A 102 -29.71 -0.67 7.65
C ALA A 102 -29.99 0.77 8.12
N SER A 103 -29.28 1.24 9.16
CA SER A 103 -29.41 2.60 9.69
C SER A 103 -28.70 3.66 8.84
N GLY A 104 -27.96 3.27 7.80
CA GLY A 104 -27.30 4.20 6.89
C GLY A 104 -26.03 4.84 7.47
N SER A 105 -25.23 4.06 8.20
CA SER A 105 -23.96 4.52 8.77
C SER A 105 -23.09 5.27 7.75
N LYS A 106 -22.60 6.45 8.16
CA LYS A 106 -21.58 7.19 7.38
C LYS A 106 -20.26 6.42 7.25
N TRP A 107 -20.03 5.44 8.12
CA TRP A 107 -18.82 4.62 8.16
C TRP A 107 -18.97 3.28 7.44
N ALA A 108 -20.13 2.97 6.84
CA ALA A 108 -20.40 1.68 6.23
C ALA A 108 -19.29 1.18 5.28
N PRO A 109 -18.71 2.00 4.37
CA PRO A 109 -17.62 1.54 3.50
C PRO A 109 -16.33 1.19 4.24
N LEU A 110 -16.11 1.76 5.43
CA LEU A 110 -14.93 1.50 6.25
C LEU A 110 -15.13 0.31 7.18
N GLN A 111 -16.34 0.16 7.68
CA GLN A 111 -16.75 -1.02 8.45
C GLN A 111 -16.61 -2.30 7.62
N GLU A 112 -17.01 -2.27 6.34
CA GLU A 112 -16.85 -3.40 5.42
C GLU A 112 -15.37 -3.73 5.13
N ARG A 113 -14.50 -2.71 5.09
CA ARG A 113 -13.05 -2.89 4.86
C ARG A 113 -12.28 -3.34 6.10
N HIS A 114 -12.80 -3.04 7.28
CA HIS A 114 -12.16 -3.35 8.56
C HIS A 114 -13.12 -4.14 9.45
N PRO A 115 -13.45 -5.38 9.06
CA PRO A 115 -14.30 -6.24 9.88
C PRO A 115 -13.60 -6.55 11.21
N LEU A 116 -14.39 -6.66 12.27
CA LEU A 116 -13.95 -7.06 13.60
C LEU A 116 -14.83 -8.21 14.09
N GLU A 117 -14.25 -9.03 14.96
CA GLU A 117 -15.01 -10.03 15.70
C GLU A 117 -15.61 -9.41 16.98
N MET A 118 -16.57 -10.11 17.57
CA MET A 118 -17.23 -9.66 18.80
C MET A 118 -16.22 -9.49 19.95
N ASP A 119 -15.21 -10.35 20.01
CA ASP A 119 -14.15 -10.25 21.02
C ASP A 119 -13.28 -9.01 20.83
N ASP A 120 -12.91 -8.67 19.61
CA ASP A 120 -12.16 -7.43 19.32
C ASP A 120 -12.95 -6.20 19.77
N LEU A 121 -14.26 -6.18 19.50
CA LEU A 121 -15.14 -5.11 19.95
C LEU A 121 -15.18 -4.99 21.47
N ARG A 122 -15.22 -6.11 22.19
CA ARG A 122 -15.17 -6.13 23.66
C ARG A 122 -13.85 -5.56 24.19
N LEU A 123 -12.73 -5.85 23.54
CA LEU A 123 -11.41 -5.33 23.94
C LEU A 123 -11.33 -3.81 23.82
N ILE A 124 -11.89 -3.22 22.76
CA ILE A 124 -11.82 -1.78 22.52
C ILE A 124 -12.99 -1.00 23.15
N LYS A 125 -14.05 -1.67 23.57
CA LYS A 125 -15.30 -1.06 24.07
C LYS A 125 -15.05 -0.02 25.15
N ASP A 126 -14.40 -0.42 26.24
CA ASP A 126 -14.24 0.44 27.42
C ASP A 126 -13.40 1.68 27.09
N ALA A 127 -12.36 1.51 26.28
CA ALA A 127 -11.50 2.59 25.83
C ALA A 127 -12.26 3.60 24.95
N ILE A 128 -13.14 3.15 24.04
CA ILE A 128 -13.97 4.04 23.23
C ILE A 128 -14.97 4.80 24.10
N ILE A 129 -15.63 4.13 25.06
CA ILE A 129 -16.57 4.78 25.99
C ILE A 129 -15.86 5.84 26.83
N GLU A 130 -14.65 5.57 27.31
CA GLU A 130 -13.85 6.55 28.05
C GLU A 130 -13.52 7.77 27.18
N LEU A 131 -13.09 7.57 25.94
CA LEU A 131 -12.82 8.66 25.00
C LEU A 131 -14.06 9.51 24.70
N GLN A 132 -15.23 8.87 24.56
CA GLN A 132 -16.51 9.57 24.39
C GLN A 132 -16.85 10.43 25.62
N ARG A 133 -16.68 9.89 26.84
CA ARG A 133 -16.91 10.62 28.10
C ARG A 133 -15.98 11.82 28.24
N ASN A 134 -14.74 11.69 27.76
CA ASN A 134 -13.76 12.76 27.76
C ASN A 134 -13.99 13.79 26.63
N GLY A 135 -15.00 13.60 25.78
CA GLY A 135 -15.27 14.47 24.63
C GLY A 135 -14.15 14.47 23.58
N SER A 136 -13.35 13.40 23.55
CA SER A 136 -12.22 13.27 22.62
C SER A 136 -12.72 12.92 21.21
N ASP A 137 -12.03 13.42 20.18
CA ASP A 137 -12.37 13.07 18.79
C ASP A 137 -11.91 11.64 18.48
N LEU A 138 -12.86 10.71 18.38
CA LEU A 138 -12.60 9.30 18.10
C LEU A 138 -11.88 9.06 16.75
N ARG A 139 -11.88 10.03 15.83
CA ARG A 139 -11.16 9.94 14.55
C ARG A 139 -9.65 10.02 14.72
N GLU A 140 -9.18 10.54 15.85
CA GLU A 140 -7.75 10.66 16.16
C GLU A 140 -7.17 9.39 16.77
N PHE A 141 -8.01 8.42 17.13
CA PHE A 141 -7.57 7.17 17.74
C PHE A 141 -7.67 6.05 16.71
N THR A 142 -6.55 5.41 16.43
CA THR A 142 -6.43 4.25 15.57
C THR A 142 -6.59 2.97 16.39
N VAL A 143 -7.33 2.01 15.87
CA VAL A 143 -7.46 0.67 16.44
C VAL A 143 -6.27 -0.17 15.96
N LEU A 144 -5.44 -0.65 16.88
CA LEU A 144 -4.26 -1.47 16.59
C LEU A 144 -4.31 -2.75 17.42
N GLY A 145 -4.93 -3.80 16.87
CA GLY A 145 -5.18 -5.03 17.59
C GLY A 145 -6.13 -4.79 18.76
N ASP A 146 -5.65 -5.02 19.97
CA ASP A 146 -6.40 -4.93 21.22
C ASP A 146 -6.44 -3.52 21.85
N ARG A 147 -5.78 -2.53 21.23
CA ARG A 147 -5.59 -1.20 21.83
C ARG A 147 -5.97 -0.05 20.89
N LEU A 148 -6.42 1.05 21.51
CA LEU A 148 -6.56 2.35 20.86
C LEU A 148 -5.29 3.15 21.05
N VAL A 149 -4.71 3.58 19.94
CA VAL A 149 -3.49 4.39 19.93
C VAL A 149 -3.78 5.70 19.21
N LEU A 150 -3.34 6.80 19.81
CA LEU A 150 -3.41 8.12 19.18
C LEU A 150 -2.65 8.09 17.85
N ALA A 151 -3.31 8.52 16.77
CA ALA A 151 -2.75 8.40 15.44
C ALA A 151 -1.47 9.24 15.32
N ASN A 152 -0.52 8.74 14.53
CA ASN A 152 0.78 9.39 14.33
C ASN A 152 0.75 10.39 13.17
N PHE A 153 -0.32 11.16 13.07
CA PHE A 153 -0.47 12.22 12.07
C PHE A 153 -0.41 13.58 12.75
N GLU A 154 0.22 14.55 12.10
CA GLU A 154 0.28 15.93 12.56
C GLU A 154 -0.43 16.82 11.54
N GLY A 155 -1.70 17.07 11.80
CA GLY A 155 -2.58 17.92 11.00
C GLY A 155 -2.65 19.36 11.50
N ASN A 156 -3.78 20.01 11.26
CA ASN A 156 -4.01 21.41 11.57
C ASN A 156 -3.99 21.67 13.09
N LEU A 157 -3.70 22.91 13.48
CA LEU A 157 -3.88 23.32 14.88
C LEU A 157 -5.38 23.45 15.18
N LYS A 158 -5.81 22.80 16.26
CA LYS A 158 -7.14 22.97 16.85
C LYS A 158 -7.23 24.30 17.60
N ALA A 159 -8.46 24.68 17.97
CA ALA A 159 -8.74 25.89 18.73
C ALA A 159 -8.06 25.90 20.12
N ASP A 160 -7.73 24.74 20.67
CA ASP A 160 -7.02 24.56 21.95
C ASP A 160 -5.49 24.63 21.82
N GLY A 161 -4.96 24.85 20.61
CA GLY A 161 -3.53 24.88 20.33
C GLY A 161 -2.87 23.49 20.19
N THR A 162 -3.63 22.40 20.35
CA THR A 162 -3.14 21.05 20.06
C THR A 162 -3.21 20.75 18.56
N LYS A 163 -2.37 19.84 18.07
CA LYS A 163 -2.41 19.40 16.66
C LYS A 163 -3.49 18.33 16.48
N GLU A 164 -4.31 18.49 15.45
CA GLU A 164 -5.22 17.47 14.96
C GLU A 164 -4.44 16.24 14.50
N ARG A 165 -4.88 15.06 14.92
CA ARG A 165 -4.21 13.80 14.60
C ARG A 165 -5.08 12.90 13.74
N ILE A 166 -5.59 13.46 12.64
CA ILE A 166 -6.43 12.73 11.69
C ILE A 166 -5.60 12.44 10.43
N GLN A 167 -5.78 11.22 9.89
CA GLN A 167 -5.20 10.86 8.62
C GLN A 167 -5.72 11.79 7.51
N PRO A 168 -4.83 12.49 6.78
CA PRO A 168 -5.26 13.35 5.68
C PRO A 168 -5.99 12.57 4.60
N TRP A 169 -6.99 13.18 3.97
CA TRP A 169 -7.76 12.53 2.90
C TRP A 169 -6.88 12.11 1.71
N TRP A 170 -5.79 12.84 1.48
CA TRP A 170 -4.81 12.59 0.43
C TRP A 170 -3.73 11.60 0.82
N ASP A 171 -3.62 11.18 2.09
CA ASP A 171 -2.57 10.26 2.57
C ASP A 171 -3.18 8.98 3.16
N LYS A 172 -3.97 8.28 2.35
CA LYS A 172 -4.49 6.93 2.65
C LYS A 172 -3.56 5.82 2.19
N GLY A 173 -2.24 6.01 2.27
CA GLY A 173 -1.23 5.07 1.75
C GLY A 173 -0.36 5.62 0.62
N TYR A 174 -0.65 6.83 0.13
CA TYR A 174 0.10 7.46 -0.95
C TYR A 174 1.59 7.61 -0.62
N THR A 175 1.91 7.99 0.61
CA THR A 175 3.30 8.18 1.02
C THR A 175 4.11 6.88 0.98
N ILE A 176 3.55 5.77 1.48
CA ILE A 176 4.26 4.49 1.51
C ILE A 176 4.40 3.89 0.11
N ASP A 177 3.37 4.00 -0.73
CA ASP A 177 3.37 3.42 -2.06
C ASP A 177 4.35 4.14 -3.01
N ILE A 178 4.56 5.45 -2.84
CA ILE A 178 5.60 6.20 -3.58
C ILE A 178 6.99 5.61 -3.32
N PHE A 179 7.31 5.23 -2.07
CA PHE A 179 8.60 4.61 -1.77
C PHE A 179 8.76 3.28 -2.49
N PHE A 180 7.72 2.43 -2.51
CA PHE A 180 7.77 1.17 -3.25
C PHE A 180 7.98 1.38 -4.75
N ILE A 181 7.29 2.34 -5.37
CA ILE A 181 7.48 2.66 -6.79
C ILE A 181 8.88 3.17 -7.06
N VAL A 182 9.37 4.11 -6.26
CA VAL A 182 10.71 4.66 -6.45
C VAL A 182 11.75 3.55 -6.32
N ILE A 183 11.65 2.69 -5.30
CA ILE A 183 12.56 1.55 -5.12
C ILE A 183 12.46 0.58 -6.31
N PHE A 184 11.25 0.26 -6.77
CA PHE A 184 11.04 -0.62 -7.92
C PHE A 184 11.65 -0.03 -9.20
N CYS A 185 11.33 1.22 -9.53
CA CYS A 185 11.85 1.91 -10.71
C CYS A 185 13.38 2.05 -10.65
N LEU A 186 13.94 2.38 -9.49
CA LEU A 186 15.39 2.39 -9.28
C LEU A 186 15.98 0.99 -9.50
N GLY A 187 15.37 -0.05 -8.96
CA GLY A 187 15.79 -1.44 -9.16
C GLY A 187 15.80 -1.84 -10.64
N VAL A 188 14.72 -1.56 -11.36
CA VAL A 188 14.63 -1.81 -12.81
C VAL A 188 15.69 -1.01 -13.57
N MET A 189 15.87 0.28 -13.28
CA MET A 189 16.90 1.09 -13.91
C MET A 189 18.30 0.53 -13.66
N ILE A 190 18.58 0.09 -12.42
CA ILE A 190 19.86 -0.54 -12.09
C ILE A 190 20.07 -1.80 -12.91
N VAL A 191 19.08 -2.70 -12.98
CA VAL A 191 19.17 -3.94 -13.77
C VAL A 191 19.41 -3.62 -15.25
N VAL A 192 18.61 -2.75 -15.84
CA VAL A 192 18.72 -2.39 -17.27
C VAL A 192 20.06 -1.74 -17.58
N LYS A 193 20.54 -0.82 -16.75
CA LYS A 193 21.83 -0.13 -16.97
C LYS A 193 23.05 -0.99 -16.68
N ARG A 194 22.85 -2.20 -16.17
CA ARG A 194 23.90 -3.20 -16.01
C ARG A 194 23.99 -4.18 -17.18
N LEU A 195 23.01 -4.19 -18.08
CA LEU A 195 23.06 -4.92 -19.35
C LEU A 195 23.92 -4.18 -20.39
N PRO A 196 24.39 -4.87 -21.44
CA PRO A 196 25.02 -4.23 -22.59
C PRO A 196 24.12 -3.12 -23.18
N ASP A 197 24.75 -2.01 -23.60
CA ASP A 197 24.01 -0.89 -24.19
C ASP A 197 23.27 -1.35 -25.46
N TYR A 198 22.09 -0.80 -25.70
CA TYR A 198 21.25 -1.13 -26.87
C TYR A 198 21.94 -0.83 -28.22
N GLY A 199 23.04 -0.08 -28.23
CA GLY A 199 23.85 0.16 -29.42
C GLY A 199 24.70 -1.03 -29.82
N TRP A 200 24.81 -2.03 -28.96
CA TRP A 200 25.45 -3.31 -29.23
C TRP A 200 24.37 -4.38 -29.42
N GLU A 201 24.55 -5.23 -30.43
CA GLU A 201 23.64 -6.31 -30.78
C GLU A 201 24.47 -7.60 -30.96
N PRO A 202 24.01 -8.75 -30.40
CA PRO A 202 24.69 -10.01 -30.59
C PRO A 202 24.59 -10.48 -32.05
N SER A 203 25.72 -10.90 -32.61
CA SER A 203 25.79 -11.48 -33.95
C SER A 203 25.39 -12.96 -33.97
N HIS A 204 25.42 -13.61 -32.81
CA HIS A 204 25.17 -15.03 -32.50
C HIS A 204 26.03 -16.05 -33.28
N HIS A 205 26.68 -15.62 -34.37
CA HIS A 205 27.35 -16.47 -35.35
C HIS A 205 28.60 -15.83 -35.98
N GLY A 206 29.08 -14.68 -35.47
CA GLY A 206 30.35 -14.07 -35.92
C GLY A 206 30.37 -13.60 -37.37
N HIS A 207 29.24 -13.12 -37.89
CA HIS A 207 29.12 -12.49 -39.21
C HIS A 207 29.09 -10.97 -39.14
#